data_AF-A0A8J2H9I0-F1
#
_entry.id   AF-A0A8J2H9I0-F1
#
_cell.length_a   1.000
_cell.length_b   1.000
_cell.length_c   1.000
_cell.angle_alpha   90.00
_cell.angle_beta   90.00
_cell.angle_gamma   90.00
#
_symmetry.space_group_name_H-M   'P 1'
#
loop_
_entity.id
_entity.type
_entity.pdbx_description
1 polymer ?
#
loop_
_entity_poly.entity_id
_entity_poly.type
_entity_poly.pdbx_seq_one_letter_code
_entity_poly.pdbx_strand_id
1 'polypeptide(L)'
;MVQTDTNAFWKFIKDKKHNNTDIPSSMSWINQSASTGQDIKVSDVKDLGILIDNKLTFEKHIDKISLQAFKVNSLVDRRQVADLAFFYKVANGQIDAPEILSSFEFAPSILSLRHNRLLKTTKTHKNYVFHGPHNRIANLVNSLHTDINFYGGTYQAFITNTKNKILPYR
;
A
#
# COMPACT_ATOMS: atom_id res chain seq x y z
N MET A 1 -5.10 14.46 2.89
CA MET A 1 -3.70 14.26 2.48
C MET A 1 -2.85 15.17 3.34
N VAL A 2 -2.28 14.65 4.43
CA VAL A 2 -1.41 15.46 5.29
C VAL A 2 -0.05 15.51 4.62
N GLN A 3 0.23 16.62 3.97
CA GLN A 3 1.55 16.97 3.47
C GLN A 3 2.41 17.18 4.71
N THR A 4 3.06 16.12 5.18
CA THR A 4 3.99 16.21 6.30
C THR A 4 5.19 17.02 5.81
N ASP A 5 5.23 18.27 6.24
CA ASP A 5 6.13 19.31 5.80
C ASP A 5 7.57 18.94 6.16
N THR A 6 8.28 18.29 5.23
CA THR A 6 9.68 17.86 5.41
C THR A 6 10.59 19.04 5.77
N ASN A 7 10.22 20.25 5.33
CA ASN A 7 10.90 21.49 5.68
C ASN A 7 10.81 21.85 7.16
N ALA A 8 9.66 21.57 7.80
CA ALA A 8 9.47 21.82 9.22
C ALA A 8 10.31 20.86 10.08
N PHE A 9 10.44 19.60 9.66
CA PHE A 9 11.32 18.63 10.31
C PHE A 9 12.80 19.07 10.24
N TRP A 10 13.28 19.47 9.07
CA TRP A 10 14.67 19.93 8.92
C TRP A 10 14.97 21.22 9.66
N LYS A 11 14.01 22.15 9.72
CA LYS A 11 14.13 23.36 10.55
C LYS A 11 14.29 22.99 12.03
N PHE A 12 13.44 22.09 12.53
CA PHE A 12 13.53 21.56 13.90
C PHE A 12 14.87 20.88 14.21
N ILE A 13 15.40 20.07 13.30
CA ILE A 13 16.72 19.42 13.44
C ILE A 13 17.84 20.47 13.51
N LYS A 14 17.80 21.48 12.63
CA LYS A 14 18.82 22.54 12.56
C LYS A 14 18.85 23.36 13.85
N ASP A 15 17.66 23.68 14.39
CA ASP A 15 17.53 24.42 15.65
C ASP A 15 18.09 23.61 16.84
N LYS A 16 17.88 22.28 16.87
CA LYS A 16 18.46 21.42 17.91
C LYS A 16 19.97 21.21 17.78
N LYS A 17 20.52 21.15 16.56
CA LYS A 17 21.98 21.00 16.34
C LYS A 17 22.79 22.15 16.94
N HIS A 18 22.19 23.33 17.09
CA HIS A 18 22.84 24.49 17.70
C HIS A 18 23.10 24.31 19.21
N ASN A 19 22.41 23.35 19.86
CA ASN A 19 22.61 22.94 21.24
C ASN A 19 23.33 21.57 21.25
N ASN A 20 24.66 21.64 21.25
CA ASN A 20 25.62 20.62 20.81
C ASN A 20 25.70 19.29 21.61
N THR A 21 24.71 18.89 22.43
CA THR A 21 24.90 17.75 23.36
C THR A 21 23.91 16.61 23.26
N ASP A 22 22.77 16.71 22.57
CA ASP A 22 21.75 15.66 22.66
C ASP A 22 21.06 15.38 21.32
N ILE A 23 21.79 14.77 20.38
CA ILE A 23 21.16 14.13 19.22
C ILE A 23 20.97 12.64 19.56
N PRO A 24 19.73 12.19 19.88
CA PRO A 24 19.46 10.79 20.17
C PRO A 24 19.62 9.93 18.90
N SER A 25 19.86 8.63 19.07
CA SER A 25 20.00 7.65 17.98
C SER A 25 18.73 7.45 17.12
N SER A 26 17.62 8.08 17.49
CA SER A 26 16.38 8.13 16.71
C SER A 26 15.56 9.37 17.05
N MET A 27 14.96 10.03 16.06
CA MET A 27 14.11 11.21 16.24
C MET A 27 12.79 11.06 15.51
N SER A 28 11.68 11.40 16.17
CA SER A 28 10.34 11.37 15.58
C SER A 28 9.62 12.71 15.71
N TRP A 29 8.92 13.13 14.65
CA TRP A 29 8.07 14.31 14.62
C TRP A 29 6.82 14.05 13.77
N ILE A 30 5.64 14.29 14.34
CA ILE A 30 4.31 14.22 13.68
C ILE A 30 4.21 13.02 12.70
N ASN A 31 4.42 11.81 13.23
CA ASN A 31 4.38 10.52 12.51
C ASN A 31 5.54 10.19 11.56
N GLN A 32 6.53 11.06 11.43
CA GLN A 32 7.80 10.71 10.79
C GLN A 32 8.82 10.34 11.85
N SER A 33 9.64 9.34 11.61
CA SER A 33 10.76 8.98 12.48
C SER A 33 11.98 8.65 11.65
N ALA A 34 13.14 9.15 12.04
CA ALA A 34 14.43 8.84 11.45
C ALA A 34 15.34 8.25 12.53
N SER A 35 15.68 6.98 12.38
CA SER A 35 16.67 6.27 13.21
C SER A 35 18.01 6.08 12.48
N THR A 36 18.00 6.26 11.16
CA THR A 36 19.17 6.12 10.30
C THR A 36 19.11 7.10 9.13
N GLY A 37 20.28 7.50 8.59
CA GLY A 37 20.35 8.39 7.43
C GLY A 37 19.63 7.88 6.17
N GLN A 38 19.44 6.56 6.05
CA GLN A 38 18.66 5.93 4.98
C GLN A 38 17.14 6.17 5.09
N ASP A 39 16.58 6.33 6.29
CA ASP A 39 15.13 6.54 6.51
C ASP A 39 14.65 7.91 5.99
N ILE A 40 15.61 8.76 5.59
CA ILE A 40 15.43 10.15 5.19
C ILE A 40 15.40 10.30 3.67
N LYS A 41 15.62 9.22 2.91
CA LYS A 41 15.70 9.29 1.44
C LYS A 41 14.29 9.26 0.84
N VAL A 42 13.77 10.44 0.49
CA VAL A 42 12.58 10.55 -0.38
C VAL A 42 12.94 9.88 -1.71
N SER A 43 12.25 8.80 -2.07
CA SER A 43 12.55 8.05 -3.30
C SER A 43 12.22 8.87 -4.54
N ASP A 44 11.13 9.65 -4.46
CA ASP A 44 10.60 10.47 -5.54
C ASP A 44 9.98 11.75 -4.97
N VAL A 45 10.34 12.89 -5.54
CA VAL A 45 9.82 14.21 -5.20
C VAL A 45 8.90 14.67 -6.34
N LYS A 46 7.77 15.28 -5.98
CA LYS A 46 6.95 16.00 -6.95
C LYS A 46 7.27 17.48 -6.85
N ASP A 47 7.78 18.07 -7.92
CA ASP A 47 8.05 19.51 -7.99
C ASP A 47 7.44 20.11 -9.26
N LEU A 48 6.70 21.22 -9.12
CA LEU A 48 5.96 21.90 -10.19
C LEU A 48 5.08 20.98 -11.07
N GLY A 49 4.66 19.82 -10.56
CA GLY A 49 3.86 18.83 -11.32
C GLY A 49 4.67 17.66 -11.90
N ILE A 50 5.99 17.77 -11.91
CA ILE A 50 6.92 16.77 -12.42
C ILE A 50 7.30 15.80 -11.30
N LEU A 51 7.35 14.50 -11.61
CA LEU A 51 7.88 13.50 -10.68
C LEU A 51 9.37 13.30 -10.97
N ILE A 52 10.19 13.45 -9.95
CA ILE A 52 11.64 13.40 -10.03
C ILE A 52 12.14 12.37 -9.04
N ASP A 53 12.85 11.34 -9.50
CA ASP A 53 13.47 10.38 -8.61
C ASP A 53 14.85 10.86 -8.11
N ASN A 54 15.41 10.13 -7.15
CA ASN A 54 16.74 10.41 -6.60
C ASN A 54 17.91 10.23 -7.60
N LYS A 55 17.64 9.73 -8.80
CA LYS A 55 18.60 9.60 -9.91
C LYS A 55 18.35 10.64 -11.00
N LEU A 56 17.39 11.57 -10.80
CA LEU A 56 16.90 12.51 -11.81
C LEU A 56 16.41 11.82 -13.09
N THR A 57 15.95 10.57 -13.00
CA THR A 57 15.25 9.90 -14.08
C THR A 57 13.79 10.34 -14.10
N PHE A 58 13.30 10.64 -15.30
CA PHE A 58 11.90 11.02 -15.51
C PHE A 58 11.04 9.82 -15.88
N GLU A 59 11.54 8.58 -15.78
CA GLU A 59 10.84 7.36 -16.21
C GLU A 59 9.44 7.28 -15.57
N LYS A 60 9.36 7.43 -14.24
CA LYS A 60 8.08 7.40 -13.51
C LYS A 60 7.13 8.51 -13.94
N HIS A 61 7.66 9.69 -14.29
CA HIS A 61 6.85 10.81 -14.75
C HIS A 61 6.32 10.57 -16.16
N ILE A 62 7.18 10.08 -17.06
CA ILE A 62 6.84 9.73 -18.43
C ILE A 62 5.77 8.64 -18.42
N ASP A 63 6.00 7.54 -17.69
CA ASP A 63 5.02 6.44 -17.55
C ASP A 63 3.69 6.97 -17.05
N LYS A 64 3.71 7.83 -16.03
CA LYS A 64 2.50 8.47 -15.53
C LYS A 64 1.80 9.25 -16.64
N ILE A 65 2.46 10.21 -17.29
CA ILE A 65 1.86 11.02 -18.37
C ILE A 65 1.32 10.13 -19.49
N SER A 66 2.09 9.14 -19.94
CA SER A 66 1.68 8.21 -20.99
C SER A 66 0.41 7.44 -20.59
N LEU A 67 0.37 6.87 -19.38
CA LEU A 67 -0.83 6.18 -18.89
C LEU A 67 -2.03 7.12 -18.81
N GLN A 68 -1.85 8.37 -18.39
CA GLN A 68 -2.91 9.38 -18.37
C GLN A 68 -3.42 9.72 -19.78
N ALA A 69 -2.51 9.92 -20.73
CA ALA A 69 -2.83 10.30 -22.11
C ALA A 69 -3.63 9.19 -22.82
N PHE A 70 -3.24 7.93 -22.64
CA PHE A 70 -3.93 6.78 -23.24
C PHE A 70 -5.10 6.25 -22.38
N LYS A 71 -5.38 6.85 -21.22
CA LYS A 71 -6.39 6.37 -20.24
C LYS A 71 -6.19 4.89 -19.86
N VAL A 72 -4.93 4.47 -19.72
CA VAL A 72 -4.57 3.09 -19.37
C VAL A 72 -4.30 3.01 -17.88
N ASN A 73 -4.88 1.99 -17.24
CA ASN A 73 -4.64 1.73 -15.81
C ASN A 73 -3.25 1.11 -15.58
N SER A 74 -2.63 1.45 -14.45
CA SER A 74 -1.32 0.91 -14.11
C SER A 74 -1.35 -0.62 -13.92
N LEU A 75 -0.20 -1.27 -14.10
CA LEU A 75 -0.07 -2.70 -13.85
C LEU A 75 -0.36 -3.06 -12.40
N VAL A 76 -0.08 -2.16 -11.46
CA VAL A 76 -0.35 -2.37 -10.03
C VAL A 76 -1.86 -2.42 -9.79
N ASP A 77 -2.61 -1.44 -10.31
CA ASP A 77 -4.07 -1.37 -10.11
C ASP A 77 -4.77 -2.57 -10.76
N ARG A 78 -4.34 -2.94 -11.99
CA ARG A 78 -4.87 -4.12 -12.69
C ARG A 78 -4.58 -5.41 -11.94
N ARG A 79 -3.40 -5.52 -11.31
CA ARG A 79 -3.02 -6.66 -10.49
C ARG A 79 -3.86 -6.74 -9.21
N GLN A 80 -4.13 -5.61 -8.56
CA GLN A 80 -5.01 -5.57 -7.39
C GLN A 80 -6.42 -6.08 -7.72
N VAL A 81 -7.00 -5.68 -8.87
CA VAL A 81 -8.29 -6.22 -9.33
C VAL A 81 -8.21 -7.74 -9.53
N ALA A 82 -7.14 -8.25 -10.14
CA ALA A 82 -6.95 -9.68 -10.36
C ALA A 82 -6.77 -10.47 -9.04
N ASP A 83 -6.02 -9.91 -8.09
CA ASP A 83 -5.79 -10.47 -6.75
C ASP A 83 -7.12 -10.61 -5.98
N LEU A 84 -7.96 -9.57 -6.00
CA LEU A 84 -9.28 -9.61 -5.37
C LEU A 84 -10.27 -10.53 -6.09
N ALA A 85 -10.23 -10.56 -7.42
CA ALA A 85 -11.01 -11.49 -8.23
C ALA A 85 -10.65 -12.95 -7.90
N PHE A 86 -9.36 -13.23 -7.76
CA PHE A 86 -8.86 -14.54 -7.36
C PHE A 86 -9.37 -14.90 -5.96
N PHE A 87 -9.21 -14.01 -4.98
CA PHE A 87 -9.70 -14.25 -3.62
C PHE A 87 -11.22 -14.51 -3.60
N TYR A 88 -12.01 -13.69 -4.28
CA TYR A 88 -13.47 -13.90 -4.38
C TYR A 88 -13.80 -15.28 -4.93
N LYS A 89 -13.12 -15.70 -6.01
CA LYS A 89 -13.37 -17.03 -6.60
C LYS A 89 -13.04 -18.17 -5.65
N VAL A 90 -11.93 -18.07 -4.91
CA VAL A 90 -11.54 -19.07 -3.91
C VAL A 90 -12.53 -19.08 -2.74
N ALA A 91 -12.90 -17.91 -2.20
CA ALA A 91 -13.80 -17.80 -1.05
C ALA A 91 -15.23 -18.27 -1.35
N ASN A 92 -15.70 -18.10 -2.59
CA ASN A 92 -17.06 -18.50 -3.00
C ASN A 92 -17.11 -19.87 -3.71
N GLY A 93 -16.03 -20.65 -3.65
CA GLY A 93 -16.00 -22.01 -4.24
C GLY A 93 -16.07 -22.06 -5.76
N GLN A 94 -15.81 -20.94 -6.46
CA GLN A 94 -15.67 -20.94 -7.93
C GLN A 94 -14.34 -21.56 -8.38
N ILE A 95 -13.35 -21.61 -7.48
CA ILE A 95 -12.12 -22.38 -7.63
C ILE A 95 -12.14 -23.46 -6.56
N ASP A 96 -12.19 -24.72 -6.99
CA ASP A 96 -12.14 -25.88 -6.09
C ASP A 96 -10.68 -26.16 -5.68
N ALA A 97 -10.23 -25.45 -4.65
CA ALA A 97 -8.89 -25.58 -4.10
C ALA A 97 -8.92 -25.38 -2.57
N PRO A 98 -9.29 -26.42 -1.79
CA PRO A 98 -9.44 -26.31 -0.33
C PRO A 98 -8.13 -25.95 0.35
N GLU A 99 -6.99 -26.40 -0.18
CA GLU A 99 -5.66 -26.05 0.33
C GLU A 99 -5.40 -24.54 0.25
N ILE A 100 -5.73 -23.90 -0.87
CA ILE A 100 -5.56 -22.46 -1.05
C ILE A 100 -6.52 -21.70 -0.13
N LEU A 101 -7.77 -22.14 -0.02
CA LEU A 101 -8.73 -21.52 0.90
C LEU A 101 -8.25 -21.61 2.35
N SER A 102 -7.73 -22.77 2.77
CA SER A 102 -7.19 -22.99 4.11
C SER A 102 -5.99 -22.09 4.43
N SER A 103 -5.25 -21.65 3.41
CA SER A 103 -4.14 -20.70 3.60
C SER A 103 -4.60 -19.32 4.06
N PHE A 104 -5.85 -18.91 3.76
CA PHE A 104 -6.41 -17.63 4.16
C PHE A 104 -7.17 -17.75 5.49
N GLU A 105 -6.42 -17.82 6.59
CA GLU A 105 -7.00 -17.85 7.95
C GLU A 105 -7.64 -16.50 8.32
N PHE A 106 -8.82 -16.54 8.95
CA PHE A 106 -9.42 -15.35 9.56
C PHE A 106 -8.61 -14.87 10.76
N ALA A 107 -8.46 -13.55 10.89
CA ALA A 107 -7.82 -12.97 12.05
C ALA A 107 -8.76 -13.11 13.28
N PRO A 108 -8.26 -13.52 14.45
CA PRO A 108 -9.08 -13.62 15.65
C PRO A 108 -9.63 -12.25 16.06
N SER A 109 -10.92 -12.16 16.37
CA SER A 109 -11.59 -10.93 16.84
C SER A 109 -11.22 -10.50 18.26
N ILE A 110 -10.14 -11.04 18.83
CA ILE A 110 -9.89 -11.08 20.28
C ILE A 110 -9.34 -9.74 20.81
N LEU A 111 -8.83 -8.86 19.94
CA LEU A 111 -8.28 -7.57 20.34
C LEU A 111 -8.70 -6.49 19.34
N SER A 112 -9.29 -5.40 19.86
CA SER A 112 -9.55 -4.17 19.09
C SER A 112 -8.22 -3.55 18.66
N LEU A 113 -7.68 -4.03 17.55
CA LEU A 113 -6.58 -3.37 16.85
C LEU A 113 -7.16 -2.12 16.20
N ARG A 114 -6.37 -1.03 16.15
CA ARG A 114 -6.73 0.22 15.46
C ARG A 114 -7.04 0.06 13.95
N HIS A 115 -6.96 -1.16 13.43
CA HIS A 115 -7.17 -1.53 12.03
C HIS A 115 -7.95 -2.85 12.01
N ASN A 116 -9.14 -2.86 11.40
CA ASN A 116 -9.98 -4.05 11.27
C ASN A 116 -9.37 -4.98 10.21
N ARG A 117 -8.75 -6.08 10.65
CA ARG A 117 -8.16 -7.10 9.76
C ARG A 117 -9.09 -8.30 9.72
N LEU A 118 -9.56 -8.64 8.53
CA LEU A 118 -10.36 -9.83 8.25
C LEU A 118 -9.49 -11.09 8.20
N LEU A 119 -8.36 -11.02 7.50
CA LEU A 119 -7.45 -12.12 7.24
C LEU A 119 -6.14 -11.94 8.01
N LYS A 120 -5.56 -13.06 8.44
CA LYS A 120 -4.22 -13.12 9.03
C LYS A 120 -3.17 -12.89 7.94
N THR A 121 -2.10 -12.20 8.30
CA THR A 121 -0.93 -12.00 7.44
C THR A 121 0.30 -12.57 8.12
N THR A 122 1.23 -13.10 7.32
CA THR A 122 2.49 -13.64 7.80
C THR A 122 3.46 -12.49 8.10
N LYS A 123 3.81 -12.31 9.38
CA LYS A 123 4.85 -11.37 9.81
C LYS A 123 6.22 -11.92 9.43
N THR A 124 7.00 -11.14 8.67
CA THR A 124 8.30 -11.57 8.15
C THR A 124 9.13 -10.36 7.76
N HIS A 125 10.45 -10.51 7.83
CA HIS A 125 11.42 -9.54 7.30
C HIS A 125 11.83 -9.86 5.85
N LYS A 126 11.37 -10.99 5.30
CA LYS A 126 11.74 -11.42 3.95
C LYS A 126 10.83 -10.74 2.91
N ASN A 127 11.40 -9.86 2.09
CA ASN A 127 10.65 -9.08 1.08
C ASN A 127 9.80 -9.94 0.14
N TYR A 128 10.31 -11.09 -0.31
CA TYR A 128 9.57 -11.98 -1.20
C TYR A 128 8.36 -12.66 -0.55
N VAL A 129 8.37 -12.81 0.78
CA VAL A 129 7.21 -13.31 1.53
C VAL A 129 6.25 -12.16 1.81
N PHE A 130 6.77 -10.97 2.17
CA PHE A 130 5.94 -9.78 2.43
C PHE A 130 5.18 -9.32 1.17
N HIS A 131 5.86 -9.25 0.03
CA HIS A 131 5.27 -8.88 -1.27
C HIS A 131 4.75 -10.07 -2.07
N GLY A 132 4.85 -11.28 -1.51
CA GLY A 132 4.33 -12.50 -2.10
C GLY A 132 2.81 -12.47 -2.23
N PRO A 133 2.23 -13.33 -3.09
CA PRO A 133 0.81 -13.30 -3.41
C PRO A 133 -0.09 -13.42 -2.18
N HIS A 134 0.21 -14.35 -1.26
CA HIS A 134 -0.58 -14.55 -0.04
C HIS A 134 -0.70 -13.26 0.80
N ASN A 135 0.42 -12.69 1.22
CA ASN A 135 0.43 -11.47 2.04
C ASN A 135 -0.12 -10.26 1.28
N ARG A 136 0.19 -10.14 -0.01
CA ARG A 136 -0.32 -9.05 -0.84
C ARG A 136 -1.84 -9.09 -0.95
N ILE A 137 -2.41 -10.24 -1.24
CA ILE A 137 -3.87 -10.45 -1.33
C ILE A 137 -4.51 -10.23 0.05
N ALA A 138 -3.99 -10.85 1.11
CA ALA A 138 -4.55 -10.71 2.46
C ALA A 138 -4.53 -9.27 2.96
N ASN A 139 -3.44 -8.52 2.73
CA ASN A 139 -3.37 -7.10 3.05
C ASN A 139 -4.38 -6.28 2.23
N LEU A 140 -4.55 -6.60 0.94
CA LEU A 140 -5.50 -5.89 0.08
C LEU A 140 -6.94 -6.12 0.52
N VAL A 141 -7.32 -7.36 0.84
CA VAL A 141 -8.63 -7.69 1.41
C VAL A 141 -8.84 -6.97 2.74
N ASN A 142 -7.85 -6.99 3.64
CA ASN A 142 -7.91 -6.28 4.92
C ASN A 142 -8.10 -4.76 4.76
N SER A 143 -7.61 -4.17 3.68
CA SER A 143 -7.80 -2.74 3.43
C SER A 143 -9.18 -2.40 2.83
N LEU A 144 -9.87 -3.36 2.22
CA LEU A 144 -11.08 -3.09 1.41
C LEU A 144 -12.33 -3.83 1.87
N HIS A 145 -12.26 -4.75 2.83
CA HIS A 145 -13.41 -5.56 3.26
C HIS A 145 -14.56 -4.77 3.88
N THR A 146 -14.32 -3.53 4.33
CA THR A 146 -15.39 -2.61 4.77
C THR A 146 -16.19 -2.05 3.60
N ASP A 147 -15.57 -1.94 2.43
CA ASP A 147 -16.11 -1.24 1.28
C ASP A 147 -16.60 -2.21 0.20
N ILE A 148 -16.03 -3.41 0.15
CA ILE A 148 -16.28 -4.44 -0.87
C ILE A 148 -16.77 -5.71 -0.19
N ASN A 149 -17.93 -6.20 -0.64
CA ASN A 149 -18.45 -7.50 -0.22
C ASN A 149 -17.75 -8.65 -0.98
N PHE A 150 -17.02 -9.49 -0.26
CA PHE A 150 -16.29 -10.64 -0.82
C PHE A 150 -17.07 -11.96 -0.83
N TYR A 151 -18.25 -12.03 -0.20
CA TYR A 151 -18.95 -13.29 0.11
C TYR A 151 -20.35 -13.38 -0.51
N GLY A 152 -20.78 -12.39 -1.29
CA GLY A 152 -22.12 -12.34 -1.86
C GLY A 152 -22.18 -11.74 -3.26
N GLY A 153 -23.36 -11.83 -3.87
CA GLY A 153 -23.62 -11.33 -5.22
C GLY A 153 -23.03 -12.19 -6.32
N THR A 154 -23.08 -11.71 -7.57
CA THR A 154 -22.47 -12.38 -8.73
C THR A 154 -21.03 -11.92 -8.93
N TYR A 155 -20.20 -12.80 -9.49
CA TYR A 155 -18.81 -12.46 -9.85
C TYR A 155 -18.72 -11.21 -10.74
N GLN A 156 -19.63 -11.06 -11.70
CA GLN A 156 -19.63 -9.90 -12.60
C GLN A 156 -19.92 -8.58 -11.88
N ALA A 157 -20.87 -8.59 -10.94
CA ALA A 157 -21.16 -7.44 -10.10
C ALA A 157 -19.95 -7.08 -9.21
N PHE A 158 -19.33 -8.09 -8.61
CA PHE A 158 -18.11 -7.94 -7.82
C PHE A 158 -16.97 -7.30 -8.62
N ILE A 159 -16.69 -7.82 -9.83
CA ILE A 159 -15.63 -7.29 -10.70
C ILE A 159 -15.90 -5.85 -11.09
N THR A 160 -17.15 -5.53 -11.42
CA THR A 160 -17.53 -4.17 -11.81
C THR A 160 -17.35 -3.20 -10.64
N ASN A 161 -17.80 -3.56 -9.44
CA ASN A 161 -17.60 -2.76 -8.23
C ASN A 161 -16.10 -2.58 -7.92
N THR A 162 -15.34 -3.67 -7.95
CA THR A 162 -13.90 -3.66 -7.69
C THR A 162 -13.15 -2.74 -8.66
N LYS A 163 -13.46 -2.85 -9.97
CA LYS A 163 -12.89 -1.96 -10.99
C LYS A 163 -13.24 -0.50 -10.71
N ASN A 164 -14.48 -0.20 -10.36
CA ASN A 164 -14.92 1.16 -10.07
C ASN A 164 -14.23 1.78 -8.85
N LYS A 165 -13.81 0.94 -7.89
CA LYS A 165 -13.14 1.38 -6.67
C LYS A 165 -11.63 1.57 -6.84
N ILE A 166 -10.98 0.68 -7.61
CA ILE A 166 -9.52 0.62 -7.73
C ILE A 166 -9.00 1.35 -8.95
N LEU A 167 -9.67 1.20 -10.09
CA LEU A 167 -9.15 1.72 -11.37
C LEU A 167 -9.50 3.20 -11.52
N PRO A 168 -8.50 4.08 -11.73
CA PRO A 168 -8.76 5.49 -12.00
C PRO A 168 -9.40 5.74 -13.37
N TYR A 169 -9.10 4.89 -14.36
CA TYR A 169 -9.65 4.99 -15.71
C TYR A 169 -10.66 3.86 -15.96
N ARG A 170 -11.83 4.24 -16.50
CA ARG A 170 -12.95 3.34 -16.80
C ARG A 170 -13.05 3.06 -18.28
#